data_AF-A0A662E5C0-F1
#
_entry.id   AF-A0A662E5C0-F1
#
_cell.length_a   1.000
_cell.length_b   1.000
_cell.length_c   1.000
_cell.angle_alpha   90.00
_cell.angle_beta   90.00
_cell.angle_gamma   90.00
#
_symmetry.space_group_name_H-M   'P 1'
#
loop_
_entity.id
_entity.type
_entity.pdbx_description
1 polymer ?
#
loop_
_entity_poly.entity_id
_entity_poly.type
_entity_poly.pdbx_seq_one_letter_code
_entity_poly.pdbx_strand_id
1 'polypeptide(L)'
;LFGYERGAFTGAFYKKKGKFEAANGGTLFLDEIGELNAKMQVDLLRVLQEREITRIGSNKSIKVDFRVLAASNRNLKEMVSEGTFREDLFYRLNVFNIHVPPLRERVEDVPLLVEHFISTLRRQTGKQVEGITAQALNKLKQHGWPGNVRELQNAVERAFVTAKGKLITTDELAFLTPEKIPVMTSPSLSLADIEKMHIENVLKE
;
A
#
# COMPACT_ATOMS: atom_id res chain seq x y z
N LEU A 1 9.38 12.53 15.52
CA LEU A 1 8.42 12.17 16.59
C LEU A 1 8.50 13.11 17.80
N PHE A 2 9.70 13.36 18.36
CA PHE A 2 9.88 14.02 19.67
C PHE A 2 9.92 15.57 19.65
N GLY A 3 10.17 16.19 18.49
CA GLY A 3 10.39 17.64 18.40
C GLY A 3 11.82 18.03 18.81
N TYR A 4 12.15 19.31 18.70
CA TYR A 4 13.50 19.82 19.02
C TYR A 4 13.47 21.25 19.56
N GLU A 5 14.44 21.58 20.40
CA GLU A 5 14.69 22.96 20.85
C GLU A 5 15.62 23.70 19.87
N ARG A 6 15.66 25.03 19.98
CA ARG A 6 16.61 25.85 19.21
C ARG A 6 18.04 25.44 19.55
N GLY A 7 18.89 25.28 18.54
CA GLY A 7 20.29 24.91 18.71
C GLY A 7 20.56 23.40 18.91
N ALA A 8 19.53 22.54 18.78
CA ALA A 8 19.69 21.09 18.95
C ALA A 8 20.59 20.43 17.89
N PHE A 9 20.70 21.02 16.70
CA PHE A 9 21.58 20.61 15.60
C PHE A 9 21.78 21.78 14.63
N THR A 10 22.72 21.66 13.69
CA THR A 10 22.98 22.67 12.66
C THR A 10 21.71 22.95 11.84
N GLY A 11 21.22 24.19 11.87
CA GLY A 11 19.96 24.59 11.21
C GLY A 11 18.72 24.58 12.11
N ALA A 12 18.83 24.23 13.39
CA ALA A 12 17.75 24.35 14.36
C ALA A 12 17.54 25.80 14.85
N PHE A 13 17.13 26.70 13.95
CA PHE A 13 16.94 28.12 14.25
C PHE A 13 15.76 28.41 15.18
N TYR A 14 14.74 27.54 15.15
CA TYR A 14 13.51 27.67 15.93
C TYR A 14 13.19 26.38 16.67
N LYS A 15 12.42 26.49 17.74
CA LYS A 15 11.82 25.34 18.43
C LYS A 15 10.70 24.74 17.59
N LYS A 16 10.59 23.40 17.56
CA LYS A 16 9.48 22.69 16.90
C LYS A 16 8.88 21.62 17.81
N LYS A 17 7.56 21.67 17.99
CA LYS A 17 6.80 20.64 18.73
C LYS A 17 6.85 19.29 18.01
N GLY A 18 6.93 18.22 18.79
CA GLY A 18 6.89 16.85 18.30
C GLY A 18 5.47 16.38 17.95
N LYS A 19 5.38 15.21 17.30
CA LYS A 19 4.11 14.53 17.01
C LYS A 19 3.43 14.02 18.29
N PHE A 20 4.19 13.53 19.27
CA PHE A 20 3.63 13.15 20.57
C PHE A 20 3.02 14.34 21.31
N GLU A 21 3.72 15.48 21.31
CA GLU A 21 3.22 16.72 21.91
C GLU A 21 1.96 17.23 21.18
N ALA A 22 1.94 17.15 19.85
CA ALA A 22 0.79 17.53 19.04
C ALA A 22 -0.42 16.61 19.25
N ALA A 23 -0.20 15.35 19.61
CA ALA A 23 -1.25 14.36 19.86
C ALA A 23 -1.71 14.32 21.32
N ASN A 24 -1.18 15.19 22.19
CA ASN A 24 -1.56 15.24 23.60
C ASN A 24 -3.06 15.53 23.77
N GLY A 25 -3.76 14.71 24.56
CA GLY A 25 -5.22 14.70 24.70
C GLY A 25 -5.97 14.04 23.52
N GLY A 26 -5.25 13.44 22.56
CA GLY A 26 -5.82 12.92 21.32
C GLY A 26 -5.37 11.50 20.98
N THR A 27 -5.31 11.20 19.68
CA THR A 27 -4.87 9.90 19.14
C THR A 27 -3.68 10.09 18.22
N LEU A 28 -2.65 9.27 18.42
CA LEU A 28 -1.49 9.16 17.55
C LEU A 28 -1.60 7.90 16.69
N PHE A 29 -1.62 8.09 15.37
CA PHE A 29 -1.51 6.99 14.41
C PHE A 29 -0.04 6.85 13.96
N LEU A 30 0.49 5.63 14.07
CA LEU A 30 1.83 5.25 13.65
C LEU A 30 1.71 4.21 12.55
N ASP A 31 1.94 4.62 11.30
CA ASP A 31 1.99 3.70 10.17
C ASP A 31 3.37 3.05 10.05
N GLU A 32 3.42 1.86 9.47
CA GLU A 32 4.64 1.09 9.19
C GLU A 32 5.58 0.93 10.39
N ILE A 33 5.04 0.59 11.57
CA ILE A 33 5.82 0.48 12.82
C ILE A 33 6.96 -0.55 12.76
N GLY A 34 6.87 -1.52 11.84
CA GLY A 34 7.91 -2.51 11.59
C GLY A 34 9.19 -1.94 10.97
N GLU A 35 9.16 -0.73 10.41
CA GLU A 35 10.33 -0.08 9.80
C GLU A 35 11.16 0.73 10.83
N LEU A 36 10.73 0.76 12.09
CA LEU A 36 11.46 1.48 13.14
C LEU A 36 12.82 0.83 13.43
N ASN A 37 13.88 1.64 13.40
CA ASN A 37 15.19 1.20 13.90
C ASN A 37 15.17 0.95 15.42
N ALA A 38 16.15 0.19 15.91
CA ALA A 38 16.23 -0.21 17.33
C ALA A 38 16.18 0.97 18.31
N LYS A 39 16.84 2.10 18.00
CA LYS A 39 16.81 3.29 18.84
C LYS A 39 15.40 3.87 18.95
N MET A 40 14.70 3.99 17.81
CA MET A 40 13.32 4.48 17.78
C MET A 40 12.35 3.54 18.50
N GLN A 41 12.59 2.23 18.46
CA GLN A 41 11.80 1.27 19.22
C GLN A 41 11.93 1.51 20.74
N VAL A 42 13.15 1.73 21.23
CA VAL A 42 13.42 2.06 22.65
C VAL A 42 12.80 3.40 23.03
N ASP A 43 13.00 4.43 22.21
CA ASP A 43 12.46 5.76 22.49
C ASP A 43 10.92 5.72 22.51
N LEU A 44 10.29 4.97 21.58
CA LEU A 44 8.83 4.80 21.56
C LEU A 44 8.34 4.05 22.80
N LEU A 45 8.97 2.92 23.15
CA LEU A 45 8.61 2.14 24.34
C LEU A 45 8.60 3.03 25.58
N ARG A 46 9.64 3.85 25.75
CA ARG A 46 9.76 4.77 26.87
C ARG A 46 8.59 5.74 26.95
N VAL A 47 8.19 6.35 25.83
CA VAL A 47 7.02 7.26 25.82
C VAL A 47 5.73 6.50 26.15
N LEU A 48 5.55 5.30 25.61
CA LEU A 48 4.36 4.50 25.88
C LEU A 48 4.24 4.09 27.35
N GLN A 49 5.37 3.88 28.02
CA GLN A 49 5.43 3.51 29.44
C GLN A 49 5.35 4.72 30.37
N GLU A 50 6.24 5.70 30.20
CA GLU A 50 6.41 6.83 31.11
C GLU A 50 5.39 7.95 30.87
N ARG A 51 4.73 7.98 29.71
CA ARG A 51 3.84 9.09 29.29
C ARG A 51 4.55 10.44 29.32
N GLU A 52 5.84 10.41 29.01
CA GLU A 52 6.74 11.55 29.02
C GLU A 52 7.60 11.57 27.76
N ILE A 53 7.84 12.76 27.23
CA ILE A 53 8.75 12.97 26.10
C ILE A 53 9.80 14.02 26.47
N THR A 54 10.98 13.87 25.87
CA THR A 54 12.04 14.87 25.92
C THR A 54 12.34 15.36 24.51
N ARG A 55 12.35 16.67 24.30
CA ARG A 55 12.72 17.26 23.01
C ARG A 55 14.21 17.05 22.75
N ILE A 56 14.59 16.89 21.48
CA ILE A 56 16.00 16.82 21.10
C ILE A 56 16.67 18.16 21.48
N GLY A 57 17.80 18.10 22.18
CA GLY A 57 18.51 19.27 22.70
C GLY A 57 17.92 19.85 23.99
N SER A 58 17.01 19.15 24.66
CA SER A 58 16.47 19.52 25.97
C SER A 58 16.62 18.38 26.96
N ASN A 59 16.69 18.71 28.25
CA ASN A 59 16.53 17.74 29.34
C ASN A 59 15.17 17.90 30.04
N LYS A 60 14.30 18.78 29.52
CA LYS A 60 12.97 19.00 30.10
C LYS A 60 12.02 17.89 29.65
N SER A 61 11.57 17.10 30.61
CA SER A 61 10.48 16.15 30.42
C SER A 61 9.14 16.88 30.25
N ILE A 62 8.28 16.34 29.38
CA ILE A 62 6.96 16.86 29.07
C ILE A 62 5.97 15.70 29.16
N LYS A 63 5.01 15.80 30.08
CA LYS A 63 3.93 14.83 30.18
C LYS A 63 3.03 14.91 28.97
N VAL A 64 2.68 13.73 28.44
CA VAL A 64 1.81 13.54 27.29
C VAL A 64 0.83 12.41 27.57
N ASP A 65 -0.44 12.66 27.31
CA ASP A 65 -1.50 11.65 27.35
C ASP A 65 -2.07 11.48 25.95
N PHE A 66 -2.14 10.25 25.45
CA PHE A 66 -2.61 9.98 24.09
C PHE A 66 -2.99 8.51 23.91
N ARG A 67 -3.97 8.28 23.05
CA ARG A 67 -4.27 6.96 22.49
C ARG A 67 -3.31 6.65 21.35
N VAL A 68 -2.89 5.39 21.23
CA VAL A 68 -2.03 4.95 20.11
C VAL A 68 -2.79 3.97 19.23
N LEU A 69 -2.67 4.17 17.92
CA LEU A 69 -3.03 3.23 16.90
C LEU A 69 -1.77 2.98 16.07
N ALA A 70 -1.35 1.71 15.96
CA ALA A 70 -0.19 1.33 15.17
C ALA A 70 -0.61 0.40 14.04
N ALA A 71 -0.01 0.55 12.87
CA ALA A 71 -0.20 -0.32 11.72
C ALA A 71 1.15 -0.87 11.24
N SER A 72 1.11 -2.07 10.67
CA SER A 72 2.25 -2.70 10.00
C SER A 72 1.77 -3.59 8.88
N ASN A 73 2.54 -3.65 7.79
CA ASN A 73 2.41 -4.67 6.75
C ASN A 73 3.29 -5.90 7.01
N ARG A 74 4.17 -5.86 8.01
CA ARG A 74 5.06 -6.96 8.41
C ARG A 74 4.47 -7.75 9.57
N ASN A 75 4.85 -9.02 9.68
CA ASN A 75 4.50 -9.83 10.85
C ASN A 75 5.42 -9.48 12.03
N LEU A 76 4.97 -8.59 12.90
CA LEU A 76 5.76 -8.16 14.07
C LEU A 76 6.16 -9.31 14.99
N LYS A 77 5.35 -10.38 15.07
CA LYS A 77 5.66 -11.55 15.91
C LYS A 77 6.86 -12.33 15.35
N GLU A 78 6.95 -12.49 14.04
CA GLU A 78 8.12 -13.07 13.37
C GLU A 78 9.35 -12.18 13.57
N MET A 79 9.20 -10.86 13.42
CA MET A 79 10.29 -9.92 13.64
C MET A 79 10.84 -9.94 15.08
N VAL A 80 10.01 -10.24 16.07
CA VAL A 80 10.46 -10.48 17.46
C VAL A 80 11.32 -11.74 17.53
N SER A 81 10.91 -12.83 16.88
CA SER A 81 11.70 -14.08 16.86
C SER A 81 13.04 -13.92 16.12
N GLU A 82 13.11 -13.03 15.13
CA GLU A 82 14.33 -12.69 14.40
C GLU A 82 15.21 -11.66 15.13
N GLY A 83 14.74 -11.09 16.25
CA GLY A 83 15.45 -10.06 16.99
C GLY A 83 15.49 -8.68 16.31
N THR A 84 14.72 -8.48 15.24
CA THR A 84 14.62 -7.20 14.50
C THR A 84 13.56 -6.26 15.08
N PHE A 85 12.68 -6.79 15.92
CA PHE A 85 11.70 -6.02 16.69
C PHE A 85 11.74 -6.40 18.16
N ARG A 86 11.64 -5.42 19.06
CA ARG A 86 11.71 -5.69 20.50
C ARG A 86 10.42 -6.32 21.02
N GLU A 87 10.58 -7.37 21.81
CA GLU A 87 9.48 -8.10 22.45
C GLU A 87 8.65 -7.21 23.39
N ASP A 88 9.29 -6.36 24.19
CA ASP A 88 8.63 -5.45 25.13
C ASP A 88 7.72 -4.42 24.43
N LEU A 89 8.18 -3.85 23.32
CA LEU A 89 7.40 -2.95 22.48
C LEU A 89 6.25 -3.69 21.80
N PHE A 90 6.48 -4.90 21.31
CA PHE A 90 5.44 -5.72 20.69
C PHE A 90 4.26 -5.95 21.65
N TYR A 91 4.52 -6.41 22.87
CA TYR A 91 3.45 -6.64 23.84
C TYR A 91 2.75 -5.35 24.29
N ARG A 92 3.45 -4.20 24.29
CA ARG A 92 2.84 -2.92 24.61
C ARG A 92 1.89 -2.41 23.51
N LEU A 93 2.17 -2.74 22.25
CA LEU A 93 1.34 -2.35 21.10
C LEU A 93 0.23 -3.36 20.82
N ASN A 94 0.52 -4.66 20.92
CA ASN A 94 -0.37 -5.76 20.55
C ASN A 94 -1.37 -6.11 21.67
N VAL A 95 -1.97 -5.09 22.29
CA VAL A 95 -3.03 -5.27 23.30
C VAL A 95 -4.36 -5.61 22.63
N PHE A 96 -4.65 -4.95 21.49
CA PHE A 96 -5.82 -5.22 20.68
C PHE A 96 -5.42 -5.19 19.20
N ASN A 97 -5.56 -6.34 18.54
CA ASN A 97 -5.15 -6.53 17.15
C ASN A 97 -6.36 -6.54 16.21
N ILE A 98 -6.27 -5.80 15.10
CA ILE A 98 -7.25 -5.80 14.03
C ILE A 98 -6.55 -6.28 12.77
N HIS A 99 -6.94 -7.47 12.29
CA HIS A 99 -6.49 -7.96 11.01
C HIS A 99 -7.30 -7.32 9.89
N VAL A 100 -6.64 -6.64 8.96
CA VAL A 100 -7.26 -6.09 7.75
C VAL A 100 -7.02 -7.08 6.62
N PRO A 101 -8.06 -7.82 6.17
CA PRO A 101 -7.90 -8.80 5.10
C PRO A 101 -7.59 -8.10 3.76
N PRO A 102 -6.79 -8.73 2.89
CA PRO A 102 -6.54 -8.24 1.54
C PRO A 102 -7.80 -8.31 0.68
N LEU A 103 -7.85 -7.51 -0.38
CA LEU A 103 -8.97 -7.40 -1.31
C LEU A 103 -9.29 -8.72 -2.03
N ARG A 104 -8.30 -9.61 -2.21
CA ARG A 104 -8.53 -10.96 -2.75
C ARG A 104 -9.39 -11.87 -1.85
N GLU A 105 -9.51 -11.53 -0.57
CA GLU A 105 -10.41 -12.20 0.38
C GLU A 105 -11.76 -11.45 0.51
N ARG A 106 -11.93 -10.35 -0.21
CA ARG A 106 -13.10 -9.46 -0.21
C ARG A 106 -13.49 -9.04 -1.62
N VAL A 107 -13.53 -10.00 -2.54
CA VAL A 107 -13.77 -9.74 -3.97
C VAL A 107 -15.18 -9.17 -4.20
N GLU A 108 -16.10 -9.44 -3.27
CA GLU A 108 -17.48 -8.94 -3.28
C GLU A 108 -17.55 -7.41 -3.13
N ASP A 109 -16.53 -6.79 -2.53
CA ASP A 109 -16.45 -5.33 -2.35
C ASP A 109 -15.94 -4.60 -3.60
N VAL A 110 -15.31 -5.32 -4.55
CA VAL A 110 -14.72 -4.73 -5.76
C VAL A 110 -15.73 -3.88 -6.56
N PRO A 111 -16.97 -4.32 -6.84
CA PRO A 111 -17.98 -3.51 -7.53
C PRO A 111 -18.23 -2.16 -6.87
N LEU A 112 -18.42 -2.15 -5.54
CA LEU A 112 -18.74 -0.93 -4.79
C LEU A 112 -17.55 0.04 -4.77
N LEU A 113 -16.33 -0.50 -4.64
CA LEU A 113 -15.10 0.30 -4.73
C LEU A 113 -14.93 0.93 -6.12
N VAL A 114 -15.14 0.16 -7.18
CA VAL A 114 -15.04 0.67 -8.56
C VAL A 114 -16.07 1.77 -8.81
N GLU A 115 -17.32 1.57 -8.39
CA GLU A 115 -18.36 2.59 -8.49
C GLU A 115 -17.97 3.88 -7.74
N HIS A 116 -17.46 3.74 -6.52
CA HIS A 116 -16.98 4.86 -5.72
C HIS A 116 -15.85 5.64 -6.43
N PHE A 117 -14.88 4.94 -7.02
CA PHE A 117 -13.77 5.57 -7.74
C PHE A 117 -14.24 6.28 -9.01
N ILE A 118 -15.09 5.64 -9.82
CA ILE A 118 -15.65 6.26 -11.04
C ILE A 118 -16.45 7.52 -10.68
N SER A 119 -17.31 7.45 -9.66
CA SER A 119 -18.10 8.59 -9.18
C SER A 119 -17.22 9.75 -8.71
N THR A 120 -16.14 9.44 -7.99
CA THR A 120 -15.18 10.44 -7.50
C THR A 120 -14.41 11.10 -8.65
N LEU A 121 -13.89 10.30 -9.59
CA LEU A 121 -13.16 10.79 -10.76
C LEU A 121 -14.05 11.62 -11.69
N ARG A 122 -15.31 11.21 -11.89
CA ARG A 122 -16.31 11.98 -12.64
C ARG A 122 -16.53 13.35 -12.03
N ARG A 123 -16.69 13.44 -10.70
CA ARG A 123 -16.86 14.73 -10.00
C ARG A 123 -15.62 15.63 -10.11
N GLN A 124 -14.42 15.05 -10.14
CA GLN A 124 -13.17 15.80 -10.21
C GLN A 124 -12.83 16.29 -11.63
N THR A 125 -13.13 15.49 -12.65
CA THR A 125 -12.69 15.74 -14.03
C THR A 125 -13.77 16.26 -14.96
N GLY A 126 -15.06 16.09 -14.61
CA GLY A 126 -16.19 16.41 -15.48
C GLY A 126 -16.38 15.44 -16.67
N LYS A 127 -15.55 14.40 -16.81
CA LYS A 127 -15.68 13.41 -17.90
C LYS A 127 -16.99 12.61 -17.76
N GLN A 128 -17.62 12.28 -18.87
CA GLN A 128 -18.93 11.61 -18.91
C GLN A 128 -18.87 10.08 -18.79
N VAL A 129 -17.85 9.54 -18.13
CA VAL A 129 -17.81 8.10 -17.82
C VAL A 129 -18.76 7.86 -16.65
N GLU A 130 -19.81 7.09 -16.89
CA GLU A 130 -20.91 6.81 -15.98
C GLU A 130 -20.72 5.48 -15.23
N GLY A 131 -19.89 4.56 -15.75
CA GLY A 131 -19.72 3.25 -15.14
C GLY A 131 -18.75 2.33 -15.86
N ILE A 132 -18.92 1.03 -15.65
CA ILE A 132 -18.09 -0.05 -16.19
C ILE A 132 -19.00 -1.17 -16.71
N THR A 133 -18.60 -1.85 -17.79
CA THR A 133 -19.35 -3.00 -18.30
C THR A 133 -19.22 -4.22 -17.39
N ALA A 134 -20.20 -5.13 -17.44
CA ALA A 134 -20.19 -6.35 -16.64
C ALA A 134 -18.94 -7.22 -16.93
N GLN A 135 -18.50 -7.30 -18.18
CA GLN A 135 -17.31 -8.04 -18.59
C GLN A 135 -16.03 -7.44 -17.99
N ALA A 136 -15.91 -6.10 -18.04
CA ALA A 136 -14.78 -5.39 -17.46
C ALA A 136 -14.75 -5.53 -15.93
N LEU A 137 -15.90 -5.43 -15.27
CA LEU A 137 -16.02 -5.65 -13.82
C LEU A 137 -15.64 -7.09 -13.43
N ASN A 138 -16.07 -8.08 -14.20
CA ASN A 138 -15.68 -9.48 -13.97
C ASN A 138 -14.17 -9.67 -14.11
N LYS A 139 -13.52 -8.99 -15.07
CA LYS A 139 -12.06 -8.98 -15.18
C LYS A 139 -11.39 -8.42 -13.93
N LEU A 140 -11.91 -7.32 -13.38
CA LEU A 140 -11.41 -6.74 -12.13
C LEU A 140 -11.56 -7.70 -10.94
N LYS A 141 -12.66 -8.45 -10.85
CA LYS A 141 -12.85 -9.44 -9.78
C LYS A 141 -11.83 -10.58 -9.82
N GLN A 142 -11.25 -10.90 -10.98
CA GLN A 142 -10.35 -12.05 -11.16
C GLN A 142 -8.85 -11.70 -11.00
N HIS A 143 -8.48 -10.42 -10.85
CA HIS A 143 -7.08 -9.97 -10.94
C HIS A 143 -6.22 -10.28 -9.69
N GLY A 144 -6.80 -10.65 -8.55
CA GLY A 144 -6.06 -11.02 -7.33
C GLY A 144 -5.43 -9.85 -6.54
N TRP A 145 -5.28 -8.66 -7.13
CA TRP A 145 -4.96 -7.39 -6.47
C TRP A 145 -3.83 -7.45 -5.43
N PRO A 146 -2.58 -7.80 -5.82
CA PRO A 146 -1.43 -7.80 -4.91
C PRO A 146 -1.20 -6.45 -4.22
N GLY A 147 -1.49 -5.33 -4.90
CA GLY A 147 -1.45 -3.98 -4.34
C GLY A 147 -2.77 -3.51 -3.71
N ASN A 148 -3.72 -4.42 -3.48
CA ASN A 148 -5.01 -4.20 -2.83
C ASN A 148 -5.79 -3.01 -3.45
N VAL A 149 -6.49 -2.24 -2.61
CA VAL A 149 -7.32 -1.10 -3.01
C VAL A 149 -6.52 -0.03 -3.76
N ARG A 150 -5.23 0.17 -3.45
CA ARG A 150 -4.39 1.16 -4.16
C ARG A 150 -4.19 0.78 -5.62
N GLU A 151 -3.88 -0.49 -5.88
CA GLU A 151 -3.73 -0.99 -7.25
C GLU A 151 -5.06 -0.96 -8.01
N LEU A 152 -6.17 -1.39 -7.37
CA LEU A 152 -7.50 -1.29 -7.96
C LEU A 152 -7.84 0.15 -8.34
N GLN A 153 -7.62 1.11 -7.43
CA GLN A 153 -7.87 2.52 -7.68
C GLN A 153 -7.07 3.02 -8.89
N ASN A 154 -5.76 2.74 -8.93
CA ASN A 154 -4.90 3.14 -10.05
C ASN A 154 -5.34 2.52 -11.38
N ALA A 155 -5.77 1.25 -11.37
CA ALA A 155 -6.26 0.56 -12.55
C ALA A 155 -7.56 1.20 -13.08
N VAL A 156 -8.51 1.50 -12.17
CA VAL A 156 -9.76 2.18 -12.51
C VAL A 156 -9.51 3.60 -13.00
N GLU A 157 -8.60 4.34 -12.37
CA GLU A 157 -8.21 5.70 -12.80
C GLU A 157 -7.61 5.69 -14.20
N ARG A 158 -6.66 4.78 -14.46
CA ARG A 158 -6.07 4.62 -15.79
C ARG A 158 -7.15 4.31 -16.84
N ALA A 159 -8.05 3.38 -16.55
CA ALA A 159 -9.13 3.01 -17.45
C ALA A 159 -10.14 4.15 -17.65
N PHE A 160 -10.44 4.91 -16.60
CA PHE A 160 -11.30 6.09 -16.66
C PHE A 160 -10.70 7.16 -17.58
N VAL A 161 -9.40 7.42 -17.49
CA VAL A 161 -8.70 8.41 -18.34
C VAL A 161 -8.70 7.97 -19.81
N THR A 162 -8.47 6.69 -20.10
CA THR A 162 -8.42 6.17 -21.48
C THR A 162 -9.78 5.84 -22.10
N ALA A 163 -10.84 5.74 -21.30
CA ALA A 163 -12.19 5.43 -21.77
C ALA A 163 -12.66 6.42 -22.85
N LYS A 164 -13.08 5.87 -23.99
CA LYS A 164 -13.59 6.69 -25.11
C LYS A 164 -15.10 6.96 -25.01
N GLY A 165 -15.83 6.07 -24.32
CA GLY A 165 -17.28 6.14 -24.17
C GLY A 165 -17.73 6.47 -22.75
N LYS A 166 -19.03 6.27 -22.51
CA LYS A 166 -19.65 6.42 -21.18
C LYS A 166 -19.35 5.27 -20.23
N LEU A 167 -18.92 4.12 -20.73
CA LEU A 167 -18.60 2.95 -19.92
C LEU A 167 -17.16 2.53 -20.14
N ILE A 168 -16.47 2.16 -19.06
CA ILE A 168 -15.20 1.45 -19.12
C ILE A 168 -15.46 0.03 -19.61
N THR A 169 -14.71 -0.40 -20.62
CA THR A 169 -14.80 -1.74 -21.20
C THR A 169 -13.55 -2.56 -20.90
N THR A 170 -13.48 -3.78 -21.43
CA THR A 170 -12.32 -4.66 -21.26
C THR A 170 -11.07 -4.12 -21.93
N ASP A 171 -11.22 -3.29 -22.97
CA ASP A 171 -10.11 -2.74 -23.77
C ASP A 171 -9.29 -1.76 -22.93
N GLU A 172 -9.96 -0.91 -22.16
CA GLU A 172 -9.28 -0.01 -21.23
C GLU A 172 -8.56 -0.75 -20.10
N LEU A 173 -8.92 -2.01 -19.83
CA LEU A 173 -8.31 -2.88 -18.84
C LEU A 173 -7.33 -3.92 -19.44
N ALA A 174 -6.94 -3.78 -20.71
CA ALA A 174 -6.04 -4.72 -21.39
C ALA A 174 -4.69 -4.88 -20.66
N PHE A 175 -4.23 -3.85 -19.94
CA PHE A 175 -2.97 -3.86 -19.19
C PHE A 175 -2.97 -4.73 -17.92
N LEU A 176 -4.15 -5.16 -17.43
CA LEU A 176 -4.28 -6.04 -16.26
C LEU A 176 -4.07 -7.51 -16.59
N THR A 177 -4.23 -7.86 -17.87
CA THR A 177 -3.74 -9.14 -18.33
C THR A 177 -2.22 -9.00 -18.42
N PRO A 178 -1.42 -9.81 -17.70
CA PRO A 178 -0.03 -9.93 -18.10
C PRO A 178 -0.07 -10.24 -19.59
N GLU A 179 0.69 -9.49 -20.39
CA GLU A 179 0.98 -9.96 -21.72
C GLU A 179 1.39 -11.41 -21.53
N LYS A 180 0.60 -12.34 -22.06
CA LYS A 180 1.20 -13.57 -22.53
C LYS A 180 2.17 -13.05 -23.59
N ILE A 181 3.38 -12.67 -23.17
CA ILE A 181 4.55 -12.91 -23.99
C ILE A 181 4.31 -14.36 -24.37
N PRO A 182 4.08 -14.67 -25.65
CA PRO A 182 4.00 -16.06 -26.05
C PRO A 182 5.38 -16.60 -25.71
N VAL A 183 5.51 -17.16 -24.50
CA VAL A 183 6.45 -18.23 -24.28
C VAL A 183 5.93 -19.24 -25.26
N MET A 184 6.57 -19.30 -26.43
CA MET A 184 6.49 -20.44 -27.31
C MET A 184 6.96 -21.62 -26.47
N THR A 185 6.09 -22.17 -25.62
CA THR A 185 6.07 -23.60 -25.37
C THR A 185 5.54 -24.23 -26.64
N SER A 186 6.29 -24.06 -27.73
CA SER A 186 6.32 -25.07 -28.76
C SER A 186 6.87 -26.32 -28.07
N PRO A 187 6.34 -27.53 -28.35
CA PRO A 187 7.10 -28.73 -28.07
C PRO A 187 8.51 -28.53 -28.64
N SER A 188 9.53 -29.07 -27.98
CA SER A 188 10.95 -28.96 -28.36
C SER A 188 11.17 -29.38 -29.82
N LEU A 189 10.89 -28.48 -30.74
CA LEU A 189 11.13 -28.61 -32.16
C LEU A 189 12.54 -28.12 -32.37
N SER A 190 13.36 -28.96 -32.97
CA SER A 190 14.71 -28.59 -33.34
C SER A 190 14.66 -27.47 -34.39
N LEU A 191 15.74 -26.71 -34.53
CA LEU A 191 15.86 -25.71 -35.60
C LEU A 191 15.57 -26.32 -36.98
N ALA A 192 15.93 -27.58 -37.20
CA ALA A 192 15.65 -28.31 -38.43
C ALA A 192 14.14 -28.52 -38.68
N ASP A 193 13.35 -28.73 -37.62
CA ASP A 193 11.90 -28.92 -37.74
C ASP A 193 11.20 -27.59 -38.08
N ILE A 194 11.68 -26.48 -37.51
CA ILE A 194 11.19 -25.13 -37.80
C ILE A 194 11.52 -24.75 -39.25
N GLU A 195 12.73 -25.03 -39.70
CA GLU A 195 13.20 -24.73 -41.05
C GLU A 195 12.41 -25.51 -42.11
N LYS A 196 12.17 -26.81 -41.86
CA LYS A 196 11.36 -27.66 -42.73
C LYS A 196 9.91 -27.17 -42.83
N MET A 197 9.29 -26.83 -41.69
CA MET A 197 7.93 -26.27 -41.68
C MET A 197 7.84 -24.94 -42.44
N HIS A 198 8.85 -24.08 -42.32
CA HIS A 198 8.88 -22.81 -43.03
C HIS A 198 8.98 -23.00 -44.55
N ILE A 199 9.87 -23.88 -45.01
CA ILE A 199 10.02 -24.21 -46.43
C ILE A 199 8.73 -24.83 -47.00
N GLU A 200 8.08 -25.73 -46.26
CA GLU A 200 6.80 -26.35 -46.69
C GLU A 200 5.66 -25.34 -46.79
N ASN A 201 5.63 -24.31 -45.95
CA ASN A 201 4.61 -23.27 -46.02
C ASN A 201 4.84 -22.33 -47.22
N VAL A 202 6.10 -21.96 -47.49
CA VAL A 202 6.46 -21.11 -48.63
C VAL A 202 6.24 -21.83 -49.98
N LEU A 203 6.41 -23.15 -50.02
CA LEU A 203 6.14 -23.95 -51.23
C LEU A 203 4.64 -24.18 -51.52
N LYS A 204 3.74 -23.83 -50.59
CA LYS A 204 2.29 -23.95 -50.75
C LYS A 204 1.61 -22.64 -51.17
N GLU A 205 2.33 -21.52 -51.16
CA GLU A 205 1.97 -20.28 -51.87
C GLU A 205 2.46 -20.34 -53.32
#